data_AF-A0A6I6LBF9-F1
#
_entry.id   AF-A0A6I6LBF9-F1
#
_cell.length_a   1.000
_cell.length_b   1.000
_cell.length_c   1.000
_cell.angle_alpha   90.00
_cell.angle_beta   90.00
_cell.angle_gamma   90.00
#
_symmetry.space_group_name_H-M   'P 1'
#
loop_
_entity.id
_entity.type
_entity.pdbx_description
1 polymer ?
#
loop_
_entity_poly.entity_id
_entity_poly.type
_entity_poly.pdbx_seq_one_letter_code
_entity_poly.pdbx_strand_id
1 'polypeptide(L)'
;MDEFLNDAFEPIKISRSELKRLLERIASLWPATICCTDKAYGLESFSCRSIVPLGRTARDNFELVDWGVHQEIAGIALDFMGMAIKHSAKYLTLVEISNIDYDTIIGNMYARDDIIITSD
;
A
#
# COMPACT_ATOMS: atom_id res chain seq x y z
N MET A 1 28.60 -31.96 -2.82
CA MET A 1 28.19 -31.06 -3.91
C MET A 1 26.81 -30.62 -3.54
N ASP A 2 26.71 -29.39 -3.03
CA ASP A 2 25.44 -28.81 -2.62
C ASP A 2 24.59 -28.62 -3.88
N GLU A 3 23.48 -29.36 -3.95
CA GLU A 3 22.39 -29.03 -4.85
C GLU A 3 21.79 -27.72 -4.36
N PHE A 4 22.26 -26.61 -4.93
CA PHE A 4 21.48 -25.38 -4.94
C PHE A 4 20.18 -25.72 -5.66
N LEU A 5 19.12 -25.97 -4.89
CA LEU A 5 17.75 -25.88 -5.39
C LEU A 5 17.64 -24.47 -6.00
N ASN A 6 17.63 -24.40 -7.33
CA ASN A 6 17.06 -23.29 -8.06
C ASN A 6 15.54 -23.31 -7.79
N ASP A 7 15.16 -23.02 -6.55
CA ASP A 7 13.80 -22.65 -6.18
C ASP A 7 13.58 -21.26 -6.76
N ALA A 8 13.33 -21.21 -8.07
CA ALA A 8 12.72 -20.04 -8.66
C ALA A 8 11.36 -19.90 -7.99
N PHE A 9 11.23 -18.92 -7.08
CA PHE A 9 9.96 -18.60 -6.44
C PHE A 9 8.89 -18.45 -7.50
N GLU A 10 7.81 -19.25 -7.42
CA GLU A 10 6.73 -19.13 -8.39
C GLU A 10 6.13 -17.72 -8.27
N PRO A 11 6.00 -16.98 -9.38
CA PRO A 11 5.47 -15.63 -9.33
C PRO A 11 4.03 -15.64 -8.80
N ILE A 12 3.71 -14.66 -7.96
CA ILE A 12 2.39 -14.50 -7.38
C ILE A 12 1.42 -14.12 -8.49
N LYS A 13 0.38 -14.92 -8.70
CA LYS A 13 -0.65 -14.68 -9.72
C LYS A 13 -1.88 -14.07 -9.07
N ILE A 14 -2.38 -12.97 -9.63
CA ILE A 14 -3.61 -12.31 -9.18
C ILE A 14 -4.35 -11.70 -10.37
N SER A 15 -5.68 -11.71 -10.37
CA SER A 15 -6.43 -10.97 -11.40
C SER A 15 -6.42 -9.46 -11.11
N ARG A 16 -6.61 -8.63 -12.13
CA ARG A 16 -6.71 -7.17 -11.94
C ARG A 16 -7.88 -6.80 -11.02
N SER A 17 -9.04 -7.44 -11.16
CA SER A 17 -10.20 -7.17 -10.32
C SER A 17 -9.98 -7.58 -8.86
N GLU A 18 -9.32 -8.71 -8.63
CA GLU A 18 -8.98 -9.19 -7.29
C GLU A 18 -7.95 -8.28 -6.61
N LEU A 19 -6.91 -7.87 -7.34
CA LEU A 19 -5.94 -6.91 -6.84
C LEU A 19 -6.58 -5.57 -6.47
N LYS A 20 -7.56 -5.10 -7.25
CA LYS A 20 -8.29 -3.87 -6.92
C LYS A 20 -9.08 -4.01 -5.62
N ARG A 21 -9.79 -5.12 -5.41
CA ARG A 21 -10.50 -5.42 -4.15
C ARG A 21 -9.53 -5.51 -2.97
N LEU A 22 -8.35 -6.08 -3.20
CA LEU A 22 -7.30 -6.16 -2.20
C LEU A 22 -6.81 -4.76 -1.80
N LEU A 23 -6.57 -3.88 -2.78
CA LEU A 23 -6.20 -2.48 -2.54
C LEU A 23 -7.29 -1.70 -1.81
N GLU A 24 -8.56 -1.92 -2.11
CA GLU A 24 -9.70 -1.33 -1.37
C GLU A 24 -9.71 -1.78 0.10
N ARG A 25 -9.49 -3.08 0.34
CA ARG A 25 -9.38 -3.63 1.70
C ARG A 25 -8.18 -3.03 2.44
N ILE A 26 -7.02 -2.93 1.79
CA ILE A 26 -5.82 -2.31 2.36
C ILE A 26 -6.04 -0.81 2.65
N ALA A 27 -6.71 -0.09 1.75
CA ALA A 27 -7.03 1.32 1.93
C ALA A 27 -7.86 1.55 3.19
N SER A 28 -8.76 0.63 3.54
CA SER A 28 -9.56 0.70 4.77
C SER A 28 -8.74 0.61 6.07
N LEU A 29 -7.47 0.18 6.01
CA LEU A 29 -6.56 0.16 7.17
C LEU A 29 -6.00 1.54 7.50
N TRP A 30 -6.10 2.48 6.56
CA TRP A 30 -5.66 3.86 6.70
C TRP A 30 -6.84 4.75 7.14
N PRO A 31 -6.59 5.87 7.84
CA PRO A 31 -7.64 6.85 8.11
C PRO A 31 -8.23 7.36 6.80
N ALA A 32 -9.55 7.51 6.71
CA ALA A 32 -10.24 7.99 5.51
C ALA A 32 -9.68 9.32 4.97
N THR A 33 -9.18 10.17 5.87
CA THR A 33 -8.59 11.47 5.53
C THR A 33 -7.31 11.68 6.34
N ILE A 34 -6.24 12.11 5.67
CA ILE A 34 -4.93 12.39 6.28
C ILE A 34 -4.59 13.86 6.09
N CYS A 35 -4.48 14.58 7.21
CA CYS A 35 -4.05 15.98 7.23
C CYS A 35 -2.51 16.05 7.16
N CYS A 36 -2.00 16.66 6.10
CA CYS A 36 -0.57 16.76 5.76
C CYS A 36 -0.08 18.21 5.85
N THR A 37 -0.66 19.01 6.75
CA THR A 37 -0.27 20.42 6.96
C THR A 37 1.14 20.53 7.47
N ASP A 38 2.08 20.89 6.60
CA ASP A 38 3.43 21.28 6.97
C ASP A 38 3.67 22.72 6.53
N LYS A 39 3.23 23.69 7.36
CA LYS A 39 3.81 25.03 7.58
C LYS A 39 2.77 26.06 8.06
N ALA A 40 3.06 26.62 9.24
CA ALA A 40 2.80 28.01 9.63
C ALA A 40 1.40 28.46 10.11
N TYR A 41 0.51 27.58 10.60
CA TYR A 41 -0.68 28.05 11.32
C TYR A 41 -0.94 27.25 12.61
N GLY A 42 -0.50 27.83 13.74
CA GLY A 42 -1.03 27.52 15.08
C GLY A 42 -0.39 26.32 15.80
N LEU A 43 -0.17 26.51 17.11
CA LEU A 43 0.64 25.70 18.04
C LEU A 43 0.21 24.23 18.28
N GLU A 44 -0.73 23.67 17.52
CA GLU A 44 -1.30 22.34 17.82
C GLU A 44 -1.56 21.47 16.57
N SER A 45 -0.65 21.46 15.59
CA SER A 45 -0.85 20.66 14.37
C SER A 45 0.37 19.85 13.95
N PHE A 46 0.08 18.61 13.55
CA PHE A 46 1.01 17.55 13.18
C PHE A 46 1.70 17.84 11.83
N SER A 47 3.03 17.63 11.77
CA SER A 47 3.89 17.85 10.60
C SER A 47 3.94 16.63 9.67
N CYS A 48 4.62 16.71 8.51
CA CYS A 48 4.91 15.53 7.63
C CYS A 48 5.56 14.34 8.37
N ARG A 49 6.01 14.53 9.63
CA ARG A 49 6.39 13.44 10.54
C ARG A 49 5.24 12.47 10.85
N SER A 50 3.98 12.80 10.55
CA SER A 50 2.81 11.94 10.84
C SER A 50 2.61 10.73 9.94
N ILE A 51 3.19 10.71 8.74
CA ILE A 51 3.02 9.54 7.86
C ILE A 51 3.68 8.29 8.45
N VAL A 52 4.78 8.44 9.18
CA VAL A 52 5.48 7.30 9.80
C VAL A 52 4.63 6.64 10.88
N PRO A 53 4.05 7.37 11.86
CA PRO A 53 3.05 6.83 12.79
C PRO A 53 1.84 6.21 12.08
N LEU A 54 1.30 6.85 11.05
CA LEU A 54 0.14 6.34 10.30
C LEU A 54 0.46 5.03 9.58
N GLY A 55 1.63 4.94 8.94
CA GLY A 55 2.09 3.70 8.31
C GLY A 55 2.33 2.58 9.32
N ARG A 56 2.79 2.92 10.54
CA ARG A 56 2.88 1.94 11.63
C ARG A 56 1.49 1.45 12.05
N THR A 57 0.53 2.35 12.26
CA THR A 57 -0.86 1.96 12.59
C THR A 57 -1.48 1.11 11.48
N ALA A 58 -1.27 1.45 10.21
CA ALA A 58 -1.75 0.64 9.09
C ALA A 58 -1.12 -0.76 9.07
N ARG A 59 0.17 -0.89 9.41
CA ARG A 59 0.84 -2.19 9.59
C ARG A 59 0.31 -2.94 10.79
N ASP A 60 0.16 -2.31 11.94
CA ASP A 60 -0.41 -2.95 13.13
C ASP A 60 -1.83 -3.46 12.84
N ASN A 61 -2.64 -2.68 12.12
CA ASN A 61 -3.97 -3.09 11.65
C ASN A 61 -3.90 -4.23 10.62
N PHE A 62 -2.90 -4.22 9.74
CA PHE A 62 -2.69 -5.27 8.75
C PHE A 62 -2.44 -6.64 9.40
N GLU A 63 -1.66 -6.69 10.48
CA GLU A 63 -1.37 -7.92 11.25
C GLU A 63 -2.60 -8.51 11.95
N LEU A 64 -3.67 -7.71 12.15
CA LEU A 64 -4.92 -8.17 12.77
C LEU A 64 -5.89 -8.81 11.77
N VAL A 65 -5.58 -8.73 10.48
CA VAL A 65 -6.46 -9.18 9.40
C VAL A 65 -5.97 -10.52 8.87
N ASP A 66 -6.87 -11.49 8.74
CA ASP A 66 -6.56 -12.73 8.01
C ASP A 66 -6.66 -12.48 6.50
N TRP A 67 -5.52 -12.55 5.82
CA TRP A 67 -5.39 -12.39 4.38
C TRP A 67 -5.37 -13.73 3.63
N GLY A 68 -5.33 -14.86 4.34
CA GLY A 68 -5.26 -16.19 3.76
C GLY A 68 -4.14 -16.34 2.73
N VAL A 69 -4.49 -16.85 1.54
CA VAL A 69 -3.56 -17.05 0.42
C VAL A 69 -3.00 -15.75 -0.16
N HIS A 70 -3.57 -14.59 0.17
CA HIS A 70 -3.13 -13.29 -0.34
C HIS A 70 -2.17 -12.55 0.59
N GLN A 71 -1.74 -13.14 1.72
CA GLN A 71 -0.90 -12.46 2.72
C GLN A 71 0.30 -11.73 2.10
N GLU A 72 1.04 -12.40 1.22
CA GLU A 72 2.26 -11.86 0.62
C GLU A 72 1.95 -10.68 -0.31
N ILE A 73 1.02 -10.85 -1.25
CA ILE A 73 0.64 -9.77 -2.16
C ILE A 73 -0.07 -8.62 -1.44
N ALA A 74 -0.77 -8.90 -0.34
CA ALA A 74 -1.38 -7.88 0.50
C ALA A 74 -0.31 -7.02 1.20
N GLY A 75 0.78 -7.64 1.67
CA GLY A 75 1.92 -6.93 2.24
C GLY A 75 2.59 -6.03 1.19
N ILE A 76 2.81 -6.54 -0.02
CA ILE A 76 3.37 -5.75 -1.12
C ILE A 76 2.44 -4.58 -1.49
N ALA A 77 1.14 -4.83 -1.61
CA ALA A 77 0.15 -3.81 -1.91
C ALA A 77 0.05 -2.75 -0.79
N LEU A 78 0.23 -3.13 0.48
CA LEU A 78 0.30 -2.19 1.62
C LEU A 78 1.48 -1.23 1.49
N ASP A 79 2.65 -1.72 1.08
CA ASP A 79 3.83 -0.89 0.90
C ASP A 79 3.65 0.09 -0.28
N PHE A 80 3.07 -0.36 -1.41
CA PHE A 80 2.75 0.54 -2.53
C PHE A 80 1.68 1.58 -2.17
N MET A 81 0.67 1.20 -1.40
CA MET A 81 -0.32 2.14 -0.85
C MET A 81 0.36 3.21 0.01
N GLY A 82 1.25 2.79 0.92
CA GLY A 82 2.02 3.70 1.77
C GLY A 82 2.88 4.68 0.95
N MET A 83 3.50 4.22 -0.14
CA MET A 83 4.21 5.09 -1.07
C MET A 83 3.28 6.09 -1.78
N ALA A 84 2.12 5.65 -2.26
CA ALA A 84 1.15 6.52 -2.94
C ALA A 84 0.64 7.63 -2.01
N ILE A 85 0.32 7.28 -0.76
CA ILE A 85 -0.08 8.24 0.29
C ILE A 85 1.06 9.22 0.59
N LYS A 86 2.27 8.72 0.81
CA LYS A 86 3.45 9.55 1.07
C LYS A 86 3.74 10.51 -0.07
N HIS A 87 3.58 10.06 -1.32
CA HIS A 87 3.77 10.90 -2.50
C HIS A 87 2.70 12.00 -2.56
N SER A 88 1.43 11.65 -2.37
CA SER A 88 0.30 12.58 -2.37
C SER A 88 0.46 13.68 -1.31
N ALA A 89 0.88 13.29 -0.11
CA ALA A 89 1.12 14.20 1.01
C ALA A 89 2.24 15.23 0.78
N LYS A 90 3.13 15.04 -0.22
CA LYS A 90 4.12 16.06 -0.58
C LYS A 90 3.49 17.29 -1.24
N TYR A 91 2.34 17.11 -1.89
CA TYR A 91 1.72 18.12 -2.74
C TYR A 91 0.37 18.59 -2.19
N LEU A 92 -0.30 17.75 -1.39
CA LEU A 92 -1.63 18.00 -0.87
C LEU A 92 -1.59 18.27 0.63
N THR A 93 -2.34 19.28 1.07
CA THR A 93 -2.58 19.55 2.50
C THR A 93 -3.51 18.52 3.13
N LEU A 94 -4.37 17.90 2.32
CA LEU A 94 -5.32 16.88 2.73
C LEU A 94 -5.26 15.73 1.71
N VAL A 95 -5.07 14.51 2.19
CA VAL A 95 -5.14 13.31 1.36
C VAL A 95 -6.39 12.54 1.76
N GLU A 96 -7.33 12.41 0.84
CA GLU A 96 -8.49 11.52 0.99
C GLU A 96 -8.13 10.16 0.40
N ILE A 97 -8.25 9.09 1.20
CA ILE A 97 -7.87 7.75 0.78
C ILE A 97 -8.74 7.26 -0.38
N SER A 98 -9.99 7.70 -0.45
CA SER A 98 -10.89 7.43 -1.58
C SER A 98 -10.41 8.00 -2.92
N ASN A 99 -9.49 8.97 -2.90
CA ASN A 99 -8.96 9.61 -4.11
C ASN A 99 -7.59 9.05 -4.52
N ILE A 100 -7.09 8.02 -3.82
CA ILE A 100 -5.85 7.35 -4.21
C ILE A 100 -6.09 6.59 -5.52
N ASP A 101 -5.27 6.88 -6.52
CA ASP A 101 -5.33 6.22 -7.81
C ASP A 101 -4.75 4.80 -7.74
N TYR A 102 -5.66 3.81 -7.66
CA TYR A 102 -5.29 2.40 -7.66
C TYR A 102 -4.72 1.92 -8.99
N ASP A 103 -5.06 2.54 -10.12
CA ASP A 103 -4.51 2.11 -11.41
C ASP A 103 -3.00 2.39 -11.49
N THR A 104 -2.55 3.50 -10.90
CA THR A 104 -1.12 3.79 -10.73
C THR A 104 -0.45 2.76 -9.80
N ILE A 105 -1.10 2.37 -8.71
CA ILE A 105 -0.55 1.35 -7.79
C ILE A 105 -0.44 -0.02 -8.51
N ILE A 106 -1.50 -0.44 -9.21
CA ILE A 106 -1.53 -1.67 -10.00
C ILE A 106 -0.42 -1.65 -11.06
N GLY A 107 -0.22 -0.52 -11.75
CA GLY A 107 0.85 -0.34 -12.72
C GLY A 107 2.25 -0.52 -12.11
N ASN A 108 2.48 0.00 -10.90
CA ASN A 108 3.74 -0.21 -10.18
C ASN A 108 3.94 -1.65 -9.70
N MET A 109 2.86 -2.35 -9.33
CA MET A 109 2.93 -3.77 -8.97
C MET A 109 3.18 -4.66 -10.20
N TYR A 110 2.60 -4.31 -11.35
CA TYR A 110 2.85 -4.99 -12.63
C TYR A 110 4.31 -4.94 -13.06
N ALA A 111 5.04 -3.88 -12.67
CA ALA A 111 6.44 -3.70 -13.00
C ALA A 111 7.39 -4.58 -12.16
N ARG A 112 6.87 -5.36 -11.20
CA ARG A 112 7.68 -6.31 -10.44
C ARG A 112 7.73 -7.67 -11.13
N ASP A 113 8.91 -8.26 -11.18
CA ASP A 113 9.14 -9.56 -11.84
C ASP A 113 8.50 -10.74 -11.11
N ASP A 114 8.19 -10.58 -9.82
CA ASP A 114 7.61 -11.61 -8.94
C ASP A 114 6.07 -11.61 -8.91
N ILE A 115 5.41 -10.73 -9.67
CA ILE A 115 3.94 -10.62 -9.71
C ILE A 115 3.44 -10.71 -11.16
N ILE A 116 2.53 -11.64 -11.41
CA ILE A 116 1.81 -11.74 -12.68
C ILE A 116 0.37 -11.30 -12.45
N ILE A 117 0.02 -10.14 -13.03
CA ILE A 117 -1.35 -9.64 -13.02
C ILE A 117 -2.04 -10.08 -14.30
N THR A 118 -3.04 -10.95 -14.17
CA THR A 118 -3.82 -11.44 -15.32
C THR A 118 -4.97 -10.49 -15.64
N SER A 119 -5.33 -10.44 -16.92
CA SER A 119 -6.63 -9.92 -17.35
C SER A 119 -7.74 -10.76 -16.72
N ASP A 120 -8.88 -10.13 -16.41
CA ASP A 120 -10.10 -10.85 -16.03
C ASP A 120 -10.66 -11.66 -17.21
#